data_AF-A0A389M210-F1
#
_entry.id   AF-A0A389M210-F1
#
_cell.length_a   1.000
_cell.length_b   1.000
_cell.length_c   1.000
_cell.angle_alpha   90.00
_cell.angle_beta   90.00
_cell.angle_gamma   90.00
#
_symmetry.space_group_name_H-M   'P 1'
#
loop_
_entity.id
_entity.type
_entity.pdbx_description
1 polymer ?
#
loop_
_entity_poly.entity_id
_entity_poly.type
_entity_poly.pdbx_seq_one_letter_code
_entity_poly.pdbx_strand_id
1 'polypeptide(L)' 'MNTDIRARIDSNLKASAIKVLEAHGLSLSEFIRITLTKVAENNAIPFEIQQMPNKSTLKAMKESQLIMQRLQKKYEDVL' A
#
# COMPACT_ATOMS: atom_id res chain seq x y z
N MET A 1 -23.18 19.19 -0.48
CA MET A 1 -23.54 17.76 -0.53
C MET A 1 -22.63 17.05 0.47
N ASN A 2 -23.19 16.31 1.43
CA ASN A 2 -22.39 15.53 2.37
C ASN A 2 -22.29 14.09 1.83
N THR A 3 -21.09 13.53 1.84
CA THR A 3 -20.82 12.14 1.40
C THR A 3 -20.38 11.33 2.60
N ASP A 4 -20.99 10.17 2.82
CA ASP A 4 -20.64 9.25 3.90
C ASP A 4 -19.65 8.15 3.46
N ILE A 5 -18.87 7.66 4.42
CA ILE A 5 -17.92 6.56 4.21
C ILE A 5 -18.43 5.36 5.00
N ARG A 6 -18.61 4.23 4.30
CA ARG A 6 -18.98 2.94 4.90
C ARG A 6 -17.91 1.90 4.59
N ALA A 7 -17.27 1.38 5.62
CA ALA A 7 -16.27 0.33 5.51
C ALA A 7 -16.60 -0.82 6.46
N ARG A 8 -16.44 -2.06 6.00
CA ARG A 8 -16.53 -3.24 6.87
C ARG A 8 -15.24 -3.31 7.69
N ILE A 9 -15.39 -3.47 9.00
CA ILE A 9 -14.28 -3.60 9.94
C ILE A 9 -14.70 -4.54 11.06
N ASP A 10 -13.74 -5.30 11.59
CA ASP A 10 -13.95 -6.09 12.80
C ASP A 10 -14.32 -5.18 13.99
N SER A 11 -15.26 -5.63 14.83
CA SER A 11 -15.77 -4.84 15.94
C SER A 11 -14.71 -4.60 17.03
N ASN A 12 -13.86 -5.60 17.29
CA ASN A 12 -12.79 -5.48 18.29
C ASN A 12 -11.69 -4.56 17.79
N LEU A 13 -11.36 -4.65 16.50
CA LEU A 13 -10.42 -3.72 15.84
C LEU A 13 -10.93 -2.28 15.91
N LYS A 14 -12.22 -2.04 15.61
CA LYS A 14 -12.83 -0.71 15.71
C LYS A 14 -12.71 -0.15 17.12
N ALA A 15 -13.05 -0.92 18.14
CA ALA A 15 -12.98 -0.49 19.54
C ALA A 15 -11.53 -0.16 19.95
N SER A 16 -10.58 -1.03 19.58
CA SER A 16 -9.16 -0.83 19.89
C SER A 16 -8.60 0.42 19.22
N ALA A 17 -8.93 0.66 17.95
CA ALA A 17 -8.49 1.85 17.23
C ALA A 17 -9.07 3.14 17.82
N ILE A 18 -10.37 3.15 18.16
CA ILE A 18 -11.01 4.31 18.80
C ILE A 18 -10.31 4.66 20.11
N LYS A 19 -10.02 3.67 20.96
CA LYS A 19 -9.33 3.89 22.24
C LYS A 19 -7.96 4.57 22.07
N VAL A 20 -7.19 4.15 21.06
CA VAL A 20 -5.89 4.76 20.76
C VAL A 20 -6.07 6.19 20.24
N LEU A 21 -6.98 6.42 19.29
CA LEU A 21 -7.22 7.74 18.72
C LEU A 21 -7.73 8.74 19.76
N GLU A 22 -8.64 8.32 20.65
CA GLU A 22 -9.16 9.14 21.75
C GLU A 22 -8.06 9.48 22.77
N ALA A 23 -7.14 8.55 23.05
CA ALA A 23 -5.97 8.84 23.89
C ALA A 23 -5.06 9.92 23.29
N HIS A 24 -5.10 10.11 21.96
CA HIS A 24 -4.43 11.18 21.24
C HIS A 24 -5.34 12.40 20.95
N GLY A 25 -6.56 12.43 21.48
CA GLY A 25 -7.50 13.54 21.30
C GLY A 25 -8.11 13.63 19.90
N LEU A 26 -8.11 12.54 19.13
CA LEU A 26 -8.64 12.47 17.77
C LEU A 26 -9.90 11.61 17.72
N SER A 27 -10.94 12.08 17.04
CA SER A 27 -12.05 11.22 16.67
C SER A 27 -11.70 10.33 15.47
N LEU A 28 -12.36 9.17 15.36
CA LEU A 28 -12.21 8.28 14.21
C LEU A 28 -12.52 8.99 12.88
N SER A 29 -13.53 9.86 12.85
CA SER A 29 -13.90 10.60 11.64
C SER A 29 -12.86 11.65 11.24
N GLU A 30 -12.23 12.33 12.20
CA GLU A 30 -11.13 13.27 11.91
C GLU A 30 -9.92 12.53 11.37
N PHE A 31 -9.56 11.42 12.00
CA PHE A 31 -8.46 10.58 11.54
C PHE A 31 -8.68 10.10 10.10
N ILE A 32 -9.87 9.58 9.77
CA ILE A 32 -10.20 9.13 8.41
C ILE A 32 -10.10 10.30 7.42
N ARG A 33 -10.62 11.48 7.75
CA ARG A 33 -10.55 12.66 6.88
C ARG A 33 -9.10 13.06 6.60
N ILE A 34 -8.28 13.22 7.64
CA ILE A 34 -6.86 13.60 7.50
C ILE A 34 -6.12 12.57 6.65
N THR A 35 -6.34 11.29 6.92
CA THR A 35 -5.70 10.18 6.21
C THR A 35 -6.05 10.20 4.73
N LEU A 36 -7.33 10.32 4.38
CA LEU A 36 -7.78 10.33 2.98
C LEU A 36 -7.33 11.59 2.25
N THR A 37 -7.35 12.75 2.90
CA THR A 37 -6.77 13.99 2.35
C THR A 37 -5.30 13.78 2.03
N LYS A 38 -4.53 13.16 2.94
CA LYS A 38 -3.10 12.97 2.73
C LYS A 38 -2.79 11.99 1.60
N VAL A 39 -3.60 10.94 1.45
CA VAL A 39 -3.53 10.00 0.32
C VAL A 39 -3.76 10.74 -1.00
N ALA A 40 -4.81 11.58 -1.07
CA ALA A 40 -5.16 12.31 -2.28
C ALA A 40 -4.11 13.36 -2.66
N GLU A 41 -3.52 14.06 -1.68
CA GLU A 41 -2.48 15.07 -1.91
C GLU A 41 -1.16 14.45 -2.35
N ASN A 42 -0.70 13.42 -1.64
CA ASN A 42 0.64 12.89 -1.83
C ASN A 42 0.71 11.77 -2.88
N ASN A 43 -0.44 11.29 -3.38
CA ASN A 43 -0.56 10.06 -4.18
C ASN A 43 0.19 8.87 -3.55
N ALA A 44 0.26 8.86 -2.22
CA ALA A 44 1.03 7.92 -1.44
C ALA A 44 0.22 7.45 -0.23
N ILE A 45 0.45 6.20 0.18
CA ILE A 45 -0.19 5.66 1.37
C ILE A 45 0.52 6.25 2.61
N PRO A 46 -0.22 6.76 3.62
CA PRO A 46 0.32 7.56 4.73
C PRO A 46 1.03 6.73 5.81
N PHE A 47 1.29 5.46 5.54
CA PHE A 47 2.09 4.57 6.38
C PHE A 47 3.14 3.92 5.50
N GLU A 48 4.32 3.68 6.06
CA GLU A 48 5.38 2.96 5.35
C GLU A 48 4.83 1.62 4.90
N ILE A 49 4.76 1.42 3.59
CA ILE A 49 4.43 0.11 3.03
C ILE A 49 5.66 -0.76 3.28
N GLN A 50 5.73 -1.41 4.44
CA GLN A 50 6.78 -2.39 4.74
C GLN A 50 6.65 -3.69 3.90
N GLN A 51 5.92 -3.67 2.78
CA GLN A 51 5.60 -4.89 2.02
C GLN A 51 6.00 -4.82 0.56
N MET A 52 6.98 -5.67 0.27
CA MET A 52 7.08 -6.59 -0.86
C MET A 52 6.22 -6.25 -2.10
N PRO A 53 6.84 -6.13 -3.29
CA PRO A 53 6.13 -5.80 -4.51
C PRO A 53 4.92 -6.72 -4.73
N ASN A 54 3.84 -6.16 -5.27
CA ASN A 54 2.64 -6.93 -5.57
C ASN A 54 2.98 -8.10 -6.53
N LYS A 55 2.12 -9.14 -6.55
CA LYS A 55 2.38 -10.37 -7.33
C LYS A 55 2.67 -10.10 -8.81
N SER A 56 2.00 -9.12 -9.42
CA SER A 56 2.22 -8.73 -10.82
C SER A 56 3.60 -8.11 -11.03
N THR A 57 4.05 -7.22 -10.13
CA THR A 57 5.37 -6.59 -10.20
C THR A 57 6.47 -7.63 -9.99
N LEU A 58 6.30 -8.56 -9.03
CA LEU A 58 7.24 -9.67 -8.84
C LEU A 58 7.37 -10.55 -10.08
N LYS A 59 6.26 -10.82 -10.78
CA LYS A 59 6.25 -11.60 -12.02
C LYS A 59 7.01 -10.88 -13.14
N ALA A 60 6.73 -9.59 -13.34
CA ALA A 60 7.41 -8.77 -14.35
C ALA A 60 8.92 -8.65 -14.11
N MET A 61 9.36 -8.54 -12.85
CA MET A 61 10.79 -8.52 -12.50
C MET A 61 11.47 -9.86 -12.82
N LYS A 62 10.84 -11.00 -12.48
CA LYS A 62 11.36 -12.33 -12.83
C LYS A 62 11.43 -12.55 -14.33
N GLU A 63 10.40 -12.14 -15.07
CA GLU A 63 10.38 -12.23 -16.54
C GLU A 63 11.51 -11.38 -17.15
N SER A 64 11.72 -10.16 -16.66
CA SER A 64 12.82 -9.30 -17.10
C SER A 64 14.18 -9.94 -16.83
N GLN A 65 14.38 -10.52 -15.65
CA GLN A 65 15.62 -11.25 -15.30
C GLN A 65 15.89 -12.43 -16.24
N LEU A 66 14.87 -13.21 -16.57
CA LEU A 66 14.98 -14.33 -17.51
C LEU A 66 15.34 -13.87 -18.93
N ILE A 67 14.76 -12.75 -19.37
CA ILE A 67 15.10 -12.15 -20.68
C ILE A 67 16.57 -11.71 -20.68
N MET A 68 17.02 -11.02 -19.63
CA MET A 68 18.42 -10.58 -19.50
C MET A 68 19.41 -11.76 -19.51
N GLN A 69 19.10 -12.85 -18.79
CA GLN A 69 19.95 -14.05 -18.78
C GLN A 69 20.01 -14.73 -20.15
N ARG A 70 18.89 -14.82 -20.87
CA ARG A 70 18.87 -15.37 -22.24
C ARG A 70 19.72 -14.55 -23.19
N LEU A 71 19.70 -13.22 -23.05
CA LEU A 71 20.54 -12.34 -23.85
C LEU A 71 22.02 -12.55 -23.53
N GLN A 72 22.41 -12.58 -22.25
CA GLN A 72 23.80 -12.83 -21.85
C GLN A 72 24.35 -14.15 -22.38
N LYS A 73 23.59 -15.24 -22.25
CA LYS A 73 23.99 -16.56 -22.76
C LYS A 73 24.22 -16.55 -24.28
N LYS A 74 23.35 -15.85 -25.01
CA LYS A 74 23.47 -15.69 -26.46
C LYS A 74 24.71 -14.87 -26.87
N TYR A 75 25.19 -13.96 -26.02
CA TYR A 75 26.43 -13.23 -26.27
C TYR A 75 27.69 -14.06 -25.95
N GLU A 76 27.64 -14.94 -24.95
CA GLU A 76 28.73 -15.90 -24.67
C GLU A 76 28.88 -16.97 -25.75
N ASP A 77 27.77 -17.49 -26.31
CA ASP A 77 27.82 -18.52 -27.35
C ASP A 77 28.34 -18.02 -28.72
N VAL A 78 28.50 -16.70 -28.89
CA VAL A 78 28.93 -16.06 -30.16
C VAL A 78 30.41 -15.67 -30.12
N LEU A 79 31.10 -15.87 -29.00
CA LEU A 79 32.52 -15.57 -28.77
C LEU A 79 33.34 -16.86 -28.70
#